data_AF-A0A959AJ24-F1
#
_entry.id   AF-A0A959AJ24-F1
#
_cell.length_a   1.000
_cell.length_b   1.000
_cell.length_c   1.000
_cell.angle_alpha   90.00
_cell.angle_beta   90.00
_cell.angle_gamma   90.00
#
_symmetry.space_group_name_H-M   'P 1'
#
loop_
_entity.id
_entity.type
_entity.pdbx_description
1 polymer ?
#
loop_
_entity_poly.entity_id
_entity_poly.type
_entity_poly.pdbx_seq_one_letter_code
_entity_poly.pdbx_strand_id
1 'polypeptide(L)'
;MHEILLILHFIGLAMGLGTSFGFMFLGIASAKLEKSEALKFSRHALALSTMGQIGLVLLPASGILLMSDYWATLSDNYPLILKLILFLVLATLVLIITSLGKKIRSDADAEIYLPKIAALGRVTLLTGLVIVILAVYIFH
;
A
#
# COMPACT_ATOMS: atom_id res chain seq x y z
N MET A 1 -6.86 18.74 17.03
CA MET A 1 -6.07 18.54 15.78
C MET A 1 -5.50 17.12 15.70
N HIS A 2 -5.01 16.59 16.81
CA HIS A 2 -4.51 15.22 16.90
C HIS A 2 -5.56 14.16 16.46
N GLU A 3 -6.82 14.24 16.89
CA GLU A 3 -7.83 13.25 16.49
C GLU A 3 -8.14 13.28 14.99
N ILE A 4 -8.15 14.48 14.39
CA ILE A 4 -8.35 14.66 12.94
C ILE A 4 -7.22 13.99 12.17
N LEU A 5 -5.97 14.17 12.62
CA LEU A 5 -4.82 13.52 11.99
C LEU A 5 -4.85 12.01 12.15
N LEU A 6 -5.29 11.49 13.30
CA LEU A 6 -5.51 10.05 13.50
C LEU A 6 -6.59 9.49 12.57
N ILE A 7 -7.73 10.18 12.44
CA ILE A 7 -8.80 9.79 11.52
C ILE A 7 -8.26 9.75 10.09
N LEU A 8 -7.55 10.79 9.66
CA LEU A 8 -6.90 10.80 8.35
C LEU A 8 -5.90 9.65 8.22
N HIS A 9 -5.05 9.40 9.22
CA HIS A 9 -4.09 8.30 9.20
C HIS A 9 -4.77 6.94 9.01
N PHE A 10 -5.86 6.67 9.73
CA PHE A 10 -6.63 5.44 9.60
C PHE A 10 -7.37 5.33 8.27
N ILE A 11 -7.90 6.43 7.72
CA ILE A 11 -8.47 6.45 6.37
C ILE A 11 -7.39 6.12 5.34
N GLY A 12 -6.20 6.70 5.48
CA GLY A 12 -5.06 6.44 4.59
C GLY A 12 -4.66 4.97 4.62
N LEU A 13 -4.61 4.40 5.83
CA LEU A 13 -4.34 2.99 6.06
C LEU A 13 -5.42 2.09 5.46
N ALA A 14 -6.70 2.38 5.70
CA ALA A 14 -7.82 1.64 5.14
C ALA A 14 -7.84 1.67 3.61
N MET A 15 -7.56 2.83 2.99
CA MET A 15 -7.48 2.94 1.53
C MET A 15 -6.26 2.20 0.97
N GLY A 16 -5.07 2.38 1.55
CA GLY A 16 -3.84 1.75 1.06
C GLY A 16 -3.86 0.22 1.19
N LEU A 17 -4.19 -0.29 2.39
CA LEU A 17 -4.32 -1.73 2.63
C LEU A 17 -5.54 -2.31 1.93
N GLY A 18 -6.68 -1.63 1.98
CA GLY A 18 -7.92 -2.06 1.35
C GLY A 18 -7.77 -2.24 -0.16
N THR A 19 -7.05 -1.33 -0.84
CA THR A 19 -6.71 -1.50 -2.26
C THR A 19 -5.87 -2.76 -2.49
N SER A 20 -4.91 -3.07 -1.61
CA SER A 20 -4.07 -4.26 -1.74
C SER A 20 -4.86 -5.56 -1.58
N PHE A 21 -5.79 -5.60 -0.60
CA PHE A 21 -6.75 -6.70 -0.48
C PHE A 21 -7.67 -6.81 -1.70
N GLY A 22 -8.20 -5.69 -2.18
CA GLY A 22 -9.04 -5.68 -3.37
C GLY A 22 -8.31 -6.21 -4.60
N PHE A 23 -7.07 -5.79 -4.86
CA PHE A 23 -6.27 -6.34 -5.96
C PHE A 23 -5.97 -7.83 -5.79
N MET A 24 -5.75 -8.32 -4.57
CA MET A 24 -5.58 -9.74 -4.32
C MET A 24 -6.84 -10.54 -4.71
N PHE A 25 -8.02 -10.13 -4.26
CA PHE A 25 -9.27 -10.81 -4.60
C PHE A 25 -9.63 -10.69 -6.08
N LEU A 26 -9.41 -9.52 -6.68
CA LEU A 26 -9.60 -9.31 -8.11
C LEU A 26 -8.63 -10.17 -8.94
N GLY A 27 -7.39 -10.35 -8.47
CA GLY A 27 -6.44 -11.28 -9.09
C GLY A 27 -6.91 -12.73 -9.05
N ILE A 28 -7.45 -13.18 -7.91
CA ILE A 28 -8.03 -14.52 -7.76
C ILE A 28 -9.24 -14.70 -8.69
N ALA A 29 -10.09 -13.69 -8.82
CA ALA A 29 -11.24 -13.71 -9.72
C ALA A 29 -10.80 -13.73 -11.20
N SER A 30 -9.85 -12.88 -11.56
CA SER A 30 -9.30 -12.77 -12.93
C SER A 30 -8.64 -14.05 -13.41
N ALA A 31 -8.01 -14.82 -12.50
CA ALA A 31 -7.37 -16.11 -12.82
C ALA A 31 -8.35 -17.18 -13.33
N LYS A 32 -9.66 -16.99 -13.16
CA LYS A 32 -10.71 -17.90 -13.62
C LYS A 32 -11.31 -17.50 -14.98
N LEU A 33 -10.89 -16.37 -15.53
CA LEU A 33 -11.40 -15.84 -16.80
C LEU A 33 -10.53 -16.27 -17.98
N GLU A 34 -11.09 -16.22 -19.19
CA GLU A 34 -10.29 -16.32 -20.41
C GLU A 34 -9.31 -15.15 -20.50
N LYS A 35 -8.14 -15.35 -21.14
CA LYS A 35 -7.07 -14.34 -21.20
C LYS A 35 -7.55 -12.96 -21.68
N SER A 36 -8.42 -12.92 -22.68
CA SER A 36 -8.95 -11.67 -23.25
C SER A 36 -9.89 -10.94 -22.28
N GLU A 37 -10.70 -11.68 -21.51
CA GLU A 37 -11.61 -11.15 -20.50
C GLU A 37 -10.86 -10.74 -19.22
N ALA A 38 -9.89 -11.55 -18.79
CA ALA A 38 -9.00 -11.25 -17.68
C ALA A 38 -8.29 -9.91 -17.87
N LEU A 39 -7.81 -9.63 -19.08
CA LEU A 39 -7.17 -8.36 -19.41
C LEU A 39 -8.13 -7.17 -19.30
N LYS A 40 -9.35 -7.29 -19.87
CA LYS A 40 -10.38 -6.24 -19.76
C LYS A 40 -10.77 -6.00 -18.30
N PHE A 41 -10.98 -7.08 -17.54
CA PHE A 41 -11.29 -7.03 -16.12
C PHE A 41 -10.19 -6.33 -15.32
N SER A 42 -8.93 -6.69 -15.55
CA SER A 42 -7.77 -6.05 -14.90
C SER A 42 -7.66 -4.57 -15.23
N ARG A 43 -8.02 -4.13 -16.45
CA ARG A 43 -8.04 -2.69 -16.80
C ARG A 43 -9.09 -1.92 -16.01
N HIS A 44 -10.29 -2.48 -15.81
CA HIS A 44 -11.31 -1.85 -14.95
C HIS A 44 -10.90 -1.85 -13.48
N ALA A 45 -10.23 -2.89 -13.02
CA ALA A 45 -9.68 -2.99 -11.67
C ALA A 45 -8.63 -1.91 -11.37
N LEU A 46 -7.98 -1.33 -12.38
CA LEU A 46 -7.00 -0.25 -12.17
C LEU A 46 -7.61 1.00 -11.53
N ALA A 47 -8.93 1.22 -11.60
CA ALA A 47 -9.58 2.31 -10.87
C ALA A 47 -9.32 2.22 -9.34
N LEU A 48 -9.14 1.00 -8.82
CA LEU A 48 -8.79 0.76 -7.42
C LEU A 48 -7.38 1.26 -7.06
N SER A 49 -6.49 1.41 -8.05
CA SER A 49 -5.15 1.97 -7.89
C SER A 49 -5.20 3.41 -7.40
N THR A 50 -6.16 4.20 -7.86
CA THR A 50 -6.29 5.61 -7.48
C THR A 50 -6.60 5.74 -5.99
N MET A 51 -7.49 4.90 -5.46
CA MET A 51 -7.78 4.84 -4.02
C MET A 51 -6.52 4.50 -3.21
N GLY A 52 -5.75 3.51 -3.67
CA GLY A 52 -4.50 3.12 -3.01
C GLY A 52 -3.45 4.22 -3.02
N GLN A 53 -3.34 4.98 -4.12
CA GLN A 53 -2.44 6.13 -4.23
C GLN A 53 -2.82 7.26 -3.28
N ILE A 54 -4.10 7.58 -3.16
CA ILE A 54 -4.58 8.56 -2.17
C ILE A 54 -4.22 8.09 -0.77
N GLY A 55 -4.48 6.82 -0.47
CA GLY A 55 -4.10 6.20 0.81
C GLY A 55 -2.62 6.34 1.10
N LEU A 56 -1.77 6.09 0.10
CA LEU A 56 -0.31 6.15 0.21
C LEU A 56 0.23 7.57 0.43
N VAL A 57 -0.47 8.62 -0.01
CA VAL A 57 -0.08 10.01 0.26
C VAL A 57 -0.58 10.43 1.63
N LEU A 58 -1.81 10.04 1.98
CA LEU A 58 -2.47 10.42 3.21
C LEU A 58 -1.78 9.80 4.45
N LEU A 59 -1.30 8.56 4.34
CA LEU A 59 -0.58 7.81 5.39
C LEU A 59 0.71 8.51 5.89
N PRO A 60 1.70 8.85 5.03
CA PRO A 60 2.88 9.61 5.43
C PRO A 60 2.54 11.00 5.94
N ALA A 61 1.67 11.72 5.23
CA ALA A 61 1.38 13.11 5.55
C ALA A 61 0.78 13.22 6.96
N SER A 62 -0.23 12.40 7.26
CA SER A 62 -0.81 12.33 8.60
C SER A 62 0.15 11.74 9.63
N GLY A 63 0.92 10.69 9.27
CA GLY A 63 1.84 10.01 10.18
C GLY A 63 3.00 10.89 10.64
N ILE A 64 3.60 11.67 9.73
CA ILE A 64 4.69 12.61 10.05
C ILE A 64 4.19 13.72 10.99
N LEU A 65 2.98 14.21 10.76
CA LEU A 65 2.38 15.23 11.62
C LEU A 65 2.04 14.68 13.01
N LEU A 66 1.55 13.45 13.11
CA LEU A 66 1.33 12.77 14.40
C LEU A 66 2.62 12.51 15.17
N MET A 67 3.77 12.46 14.49
CA MET A 67 5.07 12.27 15.12
C MET A 67 5.65 13.53 15.76
N SER A 68 5.02 14.71 15.60
CA SER A 68 5.52 15.97 16.15
C SER A 68 5.94 15.87 17.62
N ASP A 69 5.16 15.13 18.41
CA ASP A 69 5.32 15.03 19.86
C ASP A 69 6.22 13.85 20.28
N TYR A 70 6.54 12.95 19.34
CA TYR A 70 7.31 11.72 19.57
C TYR A 70 8.73 11.77 19.01
N TRP A 71 9.12 12.85 18.31
CA TRP A 71 10.48 13.00 17.77
C TRP A 71 11.57 12.95 18.85
N ALA A 72 11.29 13.52 20.03
CA ALA A 72 12.26 13.59 21.13
C ALA A 72 12.50 12.23 21.81
N THR A 73 11.53 11.31 21.75
CA THR A 73 11.59 9.98 22.39
C THR A 73 11.84 8.86 21.38
N LEU A 74 12.11 9.21 20.12
CA LEU A 74 12.22 8.24 19.04
C LEU A 74 13.36 7.24 19.26
N SER A 75 14.51 7.68 19.77
CA SER A 75 15.67 6.82 20.05
C SER A 75 15.38 5.72 21.06
N ASP A 76 14.47 6.00 21.99
CA ASP A 76 14.19 5.13 23.13
C ASP A 76 13.03 4.17 22.84
N ASN A 77 12.34 4.35 21.71
CA ASN A 77 11.15 3.59 21.34
C ASN A 77 11.42 2.70 20.11
N TYR A 78 12.08 1.56 20.33
CA TYR A 78 12.42 0.59 19.28
C TYR A 78 11.23 0.14 18.40
N PRO A 79 10.02 -0.13 18.95
CA PRO A 79 8.85 -0.44 18.13
C PRO A 79 8.47 0.69 17.16
N LEU A 80 8.60 1.94 17.59
CA LEU A 80 8.30 3.10 16.76
C LEU A 80 9.30 3.24 15.60
N ILE A 81 10.59 3.03 15.87
CA ILE A 81 11.64 2.98 14.84
C ILE A 81 11.31 1.90 13.80
N LEU A 82 10.97 0.69 14.26
CA LEU A 82 10.63 -0.43 13.37
C LEU A 82 9.43 -0.09 12.49
N LYS A 83 8.38 0.54 13.05
CA LYS A 83 7.21 1.01 12.29
C LYS A 83 7.60 2.01 11.20
N LEU A 84 8.49 2.95 11.50
CA LEU A 84 8.97 3.94 10.52
C LEU A 84 9.81 3.31 9.41
N ILE A 85 10.68 2.34 9.75
CA ILE A 85 11.45 1.59 8.74
C ILE A 85 10.51 0.82 7.81
N LEU A 86 9.53 0.11 8.37
CA LEU A 86 8.55 -0.61 7.57
C LEU A 86 7.70 0.34 6.71
N PHE A 87 7.38 1.53 7.22
CA PHE A 87 6.72 2.56 6.43
C PHE A 87 7.56 3.00 5.23
N LEU A 88 8.87 3.22 5.40
CA LEU A 88 9.78 3.53 4.29
C LEU A 88 9.84 2.38 3.28
N VAL A 89 9.93 1.14 3.74
CA VAL A 89 9.87 -0.05 2.88
C VAL A 89 8.57 -0.09 2.08
N LEU A 90 7.42 0.15 2.74
CA LEU A 90 6.11 0.22 2.09
C LEU A 90 6.08 1.31 1.00
N ALA A 91 6.55 2.52 1.32
CA ALA A 91 6.59 3.62 0.37
C ALA A 91 7.46 3.29 -0.85
N THR A 92 8.66 2.72 -0.65
CA THR A 92 9.54 2.29 -1.73
C THR A 92 8.89 1.21 -2.60
N LEU A 93 8.28 0.19 -2.00
CA LEU A 93 7.60 -0.88 -2.74
C LEU A 93 6.49 -0.31 -3.64
N VAL A 94 5.69 0.63 -3.13
CA VAL A 94 4.61 1.23 -3.93
C VAL A 94 5.13 2.15 -5.02
N LEU A 95 6.21 2.89 -4.78
CA LEU A 95 6.87 3.67 -5.83
C LEU A 95 7.40 2.76 -6.96
N ILE A 96 7.99 1.61 -6.62
CA ILE A 96 8.44 0.62 -7.60
C ILE A 96 7.24 0.06 -8.38
N ILE A 97 6.17 -0.38 -7.70
CA ILE A 97 4.95 -0.89 -8.35
C ILE A 97 4.37 0.15 -9.31
N THR A 98 4.26 1.40 -8.87
CA THR A 98 3.74 2.50 -9.68
C THR A 98 4.63 2.79 -10.90
N SER A 99 5.95 2.76 -10.72
CA SER A 99 6.93 2.93 -11.79
C SER A 99 6.85 1.80 -12.82
N LEU A 100 6.73 0.54 -12.38
CA LEU A 100 6.54 -0.61 -13.26
C LEU A 100 5.20 -0.55 -13.99
N GLY A 101 4.12 -0.12 -13.32
CA GLY A 101 2.81 0.07 -13.94
C GLY A 101 2.84 1.09 -15.08
N LYS A 102 3.56 2.20 -14.91
CA LYS A 102 3.75 3.23 -15.96
C LYS A 102 4.52 2.74 -17.20
N LYS A 103 5.26 1.63 -17.08
CA LYS A 103 6.00 1.02 -18.20
C LYS A 103 5.13 0.10 -19.07
N ILE A 104 3.94 -0.27 -18.61
CA ILE A 104 3.01 -1.11 -19.39
C ILE A 104 2.32 -0.22 -20.43
N ARG A 105 2.75 -0.32 -21.70
CA ARG A 105 2.15 0.40 -22.83
C ARG A 105 1.53 -0.52 -23.87
N SER A 106 1.93 -1.79 -23.88
CA SER A 106 1.45 -2.83 -24.78
C SER A 106 1.17 -4.13 -24.03
N ASP A 107 0.46 -5.07 -24.67
CA ASP A 107 0.17 -6.38 -24.08
C ASP A 107 1.46 -7.21 -23.88
N ALA A 108 2.48 -7.01 -24.73
CA ALA A 108 3.80 -7.62 -24.55
C ALA A 108 4.51 -7.12 -23.28
N ASP A 109 4.40 -5.82 -22.97
CA ASP A 109 4.92 -5.26 -21.71
C ASP A 109 4.16 -5.81 -20.51
N ALA A 110 2.84 -5.99 -20.65
CA ALA A 110 1.98 -6.48 -19.59
C ALA A 110 2.39 -7.90 -19.14
N GLU A 111 2.72 -8.80 -20.07
CA GLU A 111 3.19 -10.15 -19.73
C GLU A 111 4.49 -10.14 -18.91
N ILE A 112 5.36 -9.15 -19.11
CA ILE A 112 6.65 -9.04 -18.41
C ILE A 112 6.50 -8.37 -17.03
N TYR A 113 5.71 -7.31 -16.93
CA TYR A 113 5.65 -6.48 -15.73
C TYR A 113 4.52 -6.86 -14.75
N LEU A 114 3.40 -7.41 -15.22
CA LEU A 114 2.29 -7.79 -14.33
C LEU A 114 2.67 -8.84 -13.28
N PRO A 115 3.43 -9.92 -13.59
CA PRO A 115 3.84 -10.88 -12.57
C PRO A 115 4.72 -10.25 -11.48
N LYS A 116 5.60 -9.31 -11.86
CA LYS A 116 6.45 -8.57 -10.92
C LYS A 116 5.64 -7.66 -10.03
N ILE A 117 4.68 -6.92 -10.59
CA ILE A 117 3.76 -6.08 -9.84
C ILE A 117 2.93 -6.92 -8.87
N ALA A 118 2.43 -8.09 -9.28
CA ALA A 118 1.68 -8.98 -8.43
C ALA A 118 2.51 -9.59 -7.28
N ALA A 119 3.78 -9.92 -7.53
CA ALA A 119 4.71 -10.36 -6.49
C ALA A 119 5.01 -9.24 -5.49
N LEU A 120 5.37 -8.04 -5.97
CA LEU A 120 5.62 -6.88 -5.13
C LEU A 120 4.37 -6.47 -4.34
N GLY A 121 3.17 -6.54 -4.95
CA GLY A 121 1.91 -6.24 -4.28
C GLY A 121 1.63 -7.14 -3.08
N ARG A 122 1.99 -8.44 -3.15
CA ARG A 122 1.90 -9.36 -2.01
C ARG A 122 2.87 -8.97 -0.89
N VAL A 123 4.09 -8.57 -1.22
CA VAL A 123 5.06 -8.07 -0.23
C VAL A 123 4.56 -6.78 0.40
N THR A 124 4.04 -5.84 -0.39
CA THR A 124 3.42 -4.59 0.10
C THR A 124 2.29 -4.87 1.08
N LEU A 125 1.41 -5.83 0.77
CA LEU A 125 0.31 -6.23 1.66
C LEU A 125 0.84 -6.76 2.99
N LEU A 126 1.83 -7.67 2.97
CA LEU A 126 2.44 -8.21 4.18
C LEU A 126 3.10 -7.12 5.02
N THR A 127 3.87 -6.23 4.39
CA THR A 127 4.49 -5.07 5.05
C THR A 127 3.44 -4.20 5.73
N GLY A 128 2.35 -3.88 5.04
CA GLY A 128 1.26 -3.09 5.59
C GLY A 128 0.54 -3.78 6.77
N LEU A 129 0.35 -5.09 6.72
CA LEU A 129 -0.20 -5.87 7.85
C LEU A 129 0.71 -5.82 9.07
N VAL A 130 2.03 -5.97 8.89
CA VAL A 130 2.99 -5.85 10.00
C VAL A 130 2.94 -4.44 10.60
N ILE A 131 2.81 -3.39 9.78
CA ILE A 131 2.64 -2.00 10.27
C ILE A 131 1.39 -1.87 11.13
N VAL A 132 0.27 -2.47 10.74
CA VAL A 132 -0.98 -2.46 11.54
C VAL A 132 -0.79 -3.19 12.86
N ILE A 133 -0.17 -4.37 12.84
CA ILE A 133 0.09 -5.16 14.06
C ILE A 133 0.95 -4.35 15.03
N LEU A 134 2.04 -3.75 14.54
CA LEU A 134 2.89 -2.88 15.36
C LEU A 134 2.14 -1.65 15.88
N ALA A 135 1.26 -1.06 15.06
CA ALA A 135 0.45 0.07 15.51
C ALA A 135 -0.48 -0.33 16.67
N VAL A 136 -1.15 -1.49 16.57
CA VAL A 136 -1.97 -2.01 17.67
C VAL A 136 -1.11 -2.28 18.91
N TYR A 137 0.05 -2.91 18.76
CA TYR A 137 0.95 -3.21 19.88
C TYR A 137 1.51 -1.96 20.58
N ILE A 138 1.77 -0.87 19.85
CA ILE A 138 2.33 0.37 20.41
C ILE A 138 1.28 1.20 21.15
N PHE A 139 0.01 1.13 20.73
CA PHE A 139 -1.06 2.01 21.20
C PHE A 139 -2.15 1.30 22.01
N HIS A 140 -1.91 0.05 22.42
CA HIS A 140 -2.73 -0.70 23.39
C HIS A 140 -1.99 -0.76 24.73
#